data_AF-A0A542AQI1-F1
#
_entry.id   AF-A0A542AQI1-F1
#
_cell.length_a   1.000
_cell.length_b   1.000
_cell.length_c   1.000
_cell.angle_alpha   90.00
_cell.angle_beta   90.00
_cell.angle_gamma   90.00
#
_symmetry.space_group_name_H-M   'P 1'
#
loop_
_entity.id
_entity.type
_entity.pdbx_description
1 polymer ?
#
loop_
_entity_poly.entity_id
_entity_poly.type
_entity_poly.pdbx_seq_one_letter_code
_entity_poly.pdbx_strand_id
1 'polypeptide(L)' 'MNKLTLIHKGRDSWDRPVYECEGRLYVDVDPRKGRKPEICTKLNNEFDGEPDTPIEIIKHYKGVEIEFIPCRDSW' A
#
# COMPACT_ATOMS: atom_id res chain seq x y z
N MET A 1 -1.72 -18.24 -8.16
CA MET A 1 -1.49 -17.39 -6.96
C MET A 1 -1.93 -15.99 -7.33
N ASN A 2 -2.81 -15.37 -6.54
CA ASN A 2 -3.21 -13.98 -6.77
C ASN A 2 -2.13 -13.07 -6.18
N LYS A 3 -1.70 -12.07 -6.95
CA LYS A 3 -0.66 -11.11 -6.58
C LYS A 3 -1.28 -9.71 -6.56
N LEU A 4 -0.94 -8.90 -5.56
CA LEU A 4 -1.28 -7.49 -5.52
C LEU A 4 -0.07 -6.70 -6.00
N THR A 5 -0.15 -6.15 -7.21
CA THR A 5 0.94 -5.37 -7.82
C THR A 5 0.76 -3.89 -7.51
N LEU A 6 1.55 -3.39 -6.56
CA LEU A 6 1.53 -2.02 -6.06
C LEU A 6 2.52 -1.15 -6.83
N ILE A 7 2.01 -0.28 -7.70
CA ILE A 7 2.80 0.65 -8.51
C ILE A 7 3.02 1.94 -7.73
N HIS A 8 4.27 2.32 -7.49
CA HIS A 8 4.59 3.52 -6.71
C HIS A 8 4.09 4.80 -7.39
N LYS A 9 3.38 5.65 -6.64
CA LYS A 9 2.81 6.92 -7.11
C LYS A 9 3.48 8.15 -6.53
N GLY A 10 4.17 8.00 -5.40
CA GLY A 10 4.80 9.10 -4.66
C GLY A 10 4.55 8.92 -3.17
N ARG A 11 4.71 10.01 -2.41
CA ARG A 11 4.48 10.02 -0.96
C ARG A 11 3.39 11.01 -0.60
N ASP A 12 2.54 10.64 0.35
CA ASP A 12 1.50 11.53 0.87
C ASP A 12 2.08 12.63 1.78
N SER A 13 1.23 13.54 2.23
CA SER A 13 1.59 14.63 3.15
C SER A 13 2.23 14.20 4.49
N TRP A 14 2.20 12.91 4.83
CA TRP A 14 2.86 12.33 6.00
C TRP A 14 4.18 11.62 5.64
N ASP A 15 4.68 11.81 4.42
CA ASP A 15 5.88 11.18 3.87
C ASP A 15 5.79 9.64 3.80
N ARG A 16 4.56 9.11 3.71
CA ARG A 16 4.32 7.67 3.54
C ARG A 16 4.19 7.33 2.06
N PRO A 17 4.77 6.23 1.58
CA PRO A 17 4.69 5.86 0.18
C PRO A 17 3.29 5.38 -0.18
N VAL A 18 2.76 5.93 -1.27
CA VAL A 18 1.46 5.63 -1.85
C VAL A 18 1.67 4.83 -3.12
N TYR A 19 0.84 3.80 -3.29
CA TYR A 19 0.86 2.90 -4.42
C TYR A 19 -0.52 2.81 -5.06
N GLU A 20 -0.58 2.40 -6.33
CA GLU A 20 -1.81 2.15 -7.07
C GLU A 20 -1.85 0.70 -7.57
N CYS A 21 -3.01 0.06 -7.48
CA CYS A 21 -3.33 -1.17 -8.20
C CYS A 21 -4.77 -1.08 -8.71
N GLU A 22 -4.98 -1.28 -10.02
CA GLU A 22 -6.30 -1.29 -10.64
C GLU A 22 -7.19 -0.08 -10.28
N GLY A 23 -6.60 1.12 -10.24
CA GLY A 23 -7.31 2.36 -9.91
C GLY A 23 -7.59 2.58 -8.41
N ARG A 24 -7.17 1.67 -7.54
CA ARG A 24 -7.26 1.82 -6.08
C ARG A 24 -5.91 2.22 -5.49
N LEU A 25 -5.93 3.14 -4.53
CA LEU A 25 -4.78 3.63 -3.80
C LEU A 25 -4.57 2.89 -2.49
N TYR A 26 -3.30 2.64 -2.23
CA TYR A 26 -2.79 1.96 -1.04
C TYR A 26 -1.65 2.76 -0.45
N VAL A 27 -1.42 2.61 0.84
CA VAL A 27 -0.31 3.25 1.56
C VAL A 27 0.37 2.23 2.46
N ASP A 28 1.71 2.26 2.48
CA ASP A 28 2.47 1.56 3.51
C ASP A 28 2.58 2.47 4.73
N VAL A 29 1.94 2.10 5.84
CA VAL A 29 1.96 2.88 7.08
C VAL A 29 3.20 2.60 7.94
N ASP A 30 3.95 1.54 7.62
CA ASP A 30 5.24 1.23 8.25
C ASP A 30 6.38 1.00 7.22
N PRO A 31 6.78 2.03 6.45
CA PRO A 31 7.81 1.93 5.41
C PRO A 31 9.25 1.88 5.96
N ARG A 32 9.45 1.52 7.24
CA ARG A 32 10.79 1.38 7.84
C ARG A 32 11.54 0.20 7.23
N LYS A 33 12.82 0.41 6.86
CA LYS A 33 13.69 -0.67 6.39
C LYS A 33 13.79 -1.80 7.42
N GLY A 34 13.72 -3.04 6.93
CA GLY A 34 13.75 -4.25 7.77
C GLY A 34 12.44 -4.60 8.47
N ARG A 35 11.39 -3.76 8.39
CA ARG A 35 10.02 -4.11 8.80
C ARG A 35 9.26 -4.71 7.64
N LYS A 36 8.23 -5.51 7.94
CA LYS A 36 7.28 -5.96 6.90
C LYS A 36 6.41 -4.76 6.47
N PRO A 37 5.93 -4.73 5.22
CA PRO A 37 4.98 -3.70 4.81
C PRO A 37 3.66 -3.83 5.56
N GLU A 38 3.13 -2.70 6.01
CA GLU A 38 1.80 -2.59 6.60
C GLU A 38 0.92 -1.80 5.62
N ILE A 39 0.25 -2.53 4.72
CA ILE A 39 -0.50 -1.90 3.63
C ILE A 39 -1.95 -1.67 4.04
N CYS A 40 -2.39 -0.43 3.89
CA CYS A 40 -3.79 -0.01 4.02
C CYS A 40 -4.33 0.53 2.70
N THR A 41 -5.63 0.45 2.46
CA THR A 41 -6.28 1.26 1.43
C THR A 41 -6.34 2.72 1.85
N LYS A 42 -6.49 3.65 0.90
CA LYS A 42 -6.71 5.08 1.23
C LYS A 42 -8.19 5.39 1.37
N LEU A 43 -8.54 6.16 2.40
CA LEU A 43 -9.91 6.65 2.61
C LEU A 43 -10.33 7.49 1.41
N ASN A 44 -11.57 7.27 0.94
CA ASN A 44 -12.12 7.88 -0.28
C ASN A 44 -11.28 7.68 -1.55
N ASN A 45 -10.30 6.78 -1.53
CA ASN A 45 -9.32 6.61 -2.61
C ASN A 45 -8.54 7.90 -2.93
N GLU A 46 -8.36 8.79 -1.95
CA GLU A 46 -7.66 10.07 -2.12
C GLU A 46 -6.17 9.93 -1.80
N PHE A 47 -5.31 10.59 -2.57
CA PHE A 47 -3.85 10.49 -2.42
C PHE A 47 -3.35 10.94 -1.04
N ASP A 48 -3.95 12.00 -0.50
CA ASP A 48 -3.67 12.52 0.86
C ASP A 48 -4.69 12.06 1.91
N GLY A 49 -5.63 11.17 1.55
CA GLY A 49 -6.59 10.62 2.50
C GLY A 49 -5.93 9.83 3.63
N GLU A 50 -6.57 9.69 4.78
CA GLU A 50 -6.02 8.82 5.84
C GLU A 50 -5.97 7.35 5.39
N PRO A 51 -5.10 6.52 6.02
CA PRO A 51 -5.21 5.07 5.92
C PRO A 51 -6.61 4.63 6.37
N ASP A 52 -7.24 3.78 5.57
CA ASP A 52 -8.61 3.30 5.80
C ASP A 52 -8.62 1.88 6.38
N THR A 53 -8.44 0.87 5.53
CA THR A 53 -8.55 -0.54 5.94
C THR A 53 -7.25 -1.29 5.65
N PRO A 54 -6.63 -1.94 6.65
CA PRO A 54 -5.51 -2.85 6.42
C PRO A 54 -5.88 -3.99 5.47
N ILE A 55 -5.05 -4.28 4.47
CA ILE A 55 -5.39 -5.31 3.49
C ILE A 55 -5.46 -6.72 4.10
N GLU A 56 -4.75 -6.96 5.21
CA GLU A 56 -4.70 -8.24 5.91
C GLU A 56 -6.05 -8.70 6.47
N ILE A 57 -6.95 -7.76 6.79
CA ILE A 57 -8.31 -8.07 7.28
C ILE A 57 -9.34 -8.16 6.15
N ILE A 58 -8.98 -7.75 4.93
CA ILE A 58 -9.86 -7.84 3.76
C ILE A 58 -9.78 -9.27 3.21
N LYS A 59 -10.90 -10.00 3.24
CA LYS A 59 -10.99 -11.41 2.81
C LYS A 59 -10.38 -11.67 1.42
N HIS A 60 -10.53 -10.73 0.49
CA HIS A 60 -9.99 -10.83 -0.87
C HIS A 60 -8.46 -10.85 -0.93
N TYR A 61 -7.77 -10.16 -0.01
CA TYR A 61 -6.31 -10.08 0.02
C TYR A 61 -5.65 -11.11 0.95
N LYS A 62 -6.44 -11.98 1.59
CA LYS A 62 -5.91 -13.00 2.50
C LYS A 62 -5.00 -13.97 1.75
N GLY A 63 -3.72 -14.00 2.12
CA GLY A 63 -2.71 -14.87 1.49
C GLY A 63 -2.24 -14.40 0.11
N VAL A 64 -2.56 -13.16 -0.27
CA VAL A 64 -2.04 -12.54 -1.50
C VAL A 64 -0.59 -12.12 -1.29
N GLU A 65 0.25 -12.41 -2.28
CA GLU A 65 1.62 -11.90 -2.32
C GLU A 65 1.64 -10.47 -2.83
N ILE A 66 2.44 -9.61 -2.20
CA ILE A 66 2.57 -8.21 -2.59
C ILE A 66 3.82 -8.05 -3.45
N GLU A 67 3.67 -7.43 -4.61
CA GLU A 67 4.78 -6.98 -5.45
C GLU A 67 4.78 -5.47 -5.52
N PHE A 68 5.94 -4.87 -5.31
CA PHE A 68 6.13 -3.42 -5.44
C PHE A 68 6.86 -3.13 -6.73
N ILE A 69 6.35 -2.16 -7.51
CA ILE A 69 6.97 -1.70 -8.76
C ILE A 69 7.35 -0.21 -8.61
N PRO A 70 8.62 0.18 -8.87
CA PRO A 70 9.76 -0.68 -9.23
C PRO A 70 10.34 -1.47 -8.04
N CYS A 71 10.17 -0.97 -6.82
CA CYS A 71 10.54 -1.61 -5.57
C CYS A 71 9.73 -0.98 -4.43
N ARG A 72 9.76 -1.57 -3.24
CA ARG A 72 9.16 -0.95 -2.05
C ARG A 72 9.92 0.31 -1.69
N ASP A 73 9.23 1.44 -1.67
CA ASP A 73 9.79 2.68 -1.12
C ASP A 73 9.84 2.55 0.41
N SER A 74 11.05 2.56 0.96
CA SER A 74 11.30 2.37 2.38
C SER A 74 12.49 3.20 2.82
N TRP A 75 12.45 3.70 4.06
CA TRP A 75 13.51 4.52 4.64
C TRP A 75 14.21 3.83 5.81
#